data_AF-A0A9D6JQ51-F1
#
_entry.id   AF-A0A9D6JQ51-F1
#
_cell.length_a   1.000
_cell.length_b   1.000
_cell.length_c   1.000
_cell.angle_alpha   90.00
_cell.angle_beta   90.00
_cell.angle_gamma   90.00
#
_symmetry.space_group_name_H-M   'P 1'
#
loop_
_entity.id
_entity.type
_entity.pdbx_description
1 polymer ?
#
loop_
_entity_poly.entity_id
_entity_poly.type
_entity_poly.pdbx_seq_one_letter_code
_entity_poly.pdbx_strand_id
1 'polypeptide(L)' 'MRLIGILFVLGGWVLAMSGLFMTSSNAGRLIFACAGIAVSIFGILGILNRYYLARAIWKK' A
#
# COMPACT_ATOMS: atom_id res chain seq x y z
N MET A 1 -8.74 12.10 0.55
CA MET A 1 -7.71 11.55 -0.37
C MET A 1 -6.39 11.25 0.34
N ARG A 2 -5.73 12.20 1.00
CA ARG A 2 -4.46 11.94 1.74
C ARG A 2 -4.59 10.80 2.78
N LEU A 3 -5.60 10.88 3.65
CA LEU A 3 -5.82 9.87 4.69
C LEU A 3 -6.10 8.48 4.10
N ILE A 4 -6.85 8.44 2.99
CA ILE A 4 -7.20 7.22 2.26
C ILE A 4 -5.93 6.57 1.70
N GLY A 5 -5.04 7.34 1.07
CA GLY A 5 -3.76 6.82 0.57
C GLY A 5 -2.90 6.21 1.69
N ILE A 6 -2.85 6.88 2.85
CA ILE A 6 -2.14 6.36 4.03
C ILE A 6 -2.77 5.05 4.54
N LEU A 7 -4.10 4.97 4.61
CA LEU A 7 -4.81 3.75 5.00
C LEU A 7 -4.50 2.58 4.06
N PHE A 8 -4.38 2.81 2.76
CA PHE A 8 -3.96 1.78 1.81
C PHE A 8 -2.53 1.30 2.05
N VAL A 9 -1.60 2.20 2.38
CA VAL A 9 -0.22 1.83 2.72
C VAL A 9 -0.18 0.97 3.98
N LEU A 10 -0.87 1.40 5.03
CA LEU A 10 -0.94 0.64 6.27
C LEU A 10 -1.67 -0.70 6.07
N GLY A 11 -2.74 -0.72 5.26
CA GLY A 11 -3.46 -1.94 4.90
C GLY A 11 -2.60 -2.93 4.12
N GLY A 12 -1.78 -2.45 3.18
CA GLY A 12 -0.81 -3.28 2.47
C GLY A 12 0.25 -3.88 3.39
N TRP A 13 0.72 -3.12 4.39
CA TRP A 13 1.61 -3.64 5.43
C TRP A 13 0.93 -4.72 6.29
N VAL A 14 -0.31 -4.49 6.74
CA VAL A 14 -1.09 -5.47 7.50
C VAL A 14 -1.29 -6.76 6.68
N LEU A 15 -1.59 -6.64 5.39
CA LEU A 15 -1.76 -7.77 4.49
C LEU A 15 -0.46 -8.58 4.31
N ALA A 16 0.69 -7.90 4.23
CA ALA A 16 1.97 -8.59 4.19
C ALA A 16 2.25 -9.35 5.51
N MET A 17 1.96 -8.71 6.65
CA MET A 17 2.15 -9.30 7.98
C MET A 17 1.19 -10.46 8.25
N SER A 18 -0.06 -10.41 7.76
CA SER A 18 -1.02 -11.51 7.95
C SER A 18 -0.53 -12.82 7.34
N GLY A 19 0.29 -12.76 6.29
CA GLY A 19 0.93 -13.95 5.71
C GLY A 19 1.79 -14.74 6.71
N LEU A 20 2.39 -14.09 7.70
CA LEU A 20 3.18 -14.79 8.73
C LEU A 20 2.31 -15.62 9.68
N PHE A 21 1.10 -15.15 9.97
CA PHE A 21 0.18 -15.79 10.92
C PHE A 21 -0.76 -16.79 10.24
N MET A 22 -1.06 -16.62 8.95
CA MET A 22 -2.05 -17.44 8.24
C MET A 22 -1.44 -18.61 7.46
N THR A 23 -0.13 -18.62 7.20
CA THR A 23 0.50 -19.71 6.43
C THR A 23 1.90 -20.10 6.95
N SER A 24 2.16 -21.40 6.93
CA SER A 24 3.46 -22.01 7.22
C SER A 24 4.31 -22.22 5.96
N SER A 25 3.73 -22.06 4.76
CA SER A 25 4.47 -22.28 3.50
C SER A 25 5.21 -21.03 3.06
N ASN A 26 6.47 -21.20 2.63
CA ASN A 26 7.29 -20.10 2.12
C ASN A 26 6.66 -19.45 0.89
N ALA A 27 6.09 -20.25 -0.02
CA ALA A 27 5.40 -19.74 -1.21
C ALA A 27 4.16 -18.91 -0.85
N GLY A 28 3.36 -19.35 0.14
CA GLY A 28 2.21 -18.59 0.61
C GLY A 28 2.62 -17.23 1.20
N ARG A 29 3.66 -17.22 2.04
CA ARG A 29 4.20 -15.98 2.62
C ARG A 29 4.69 -15.00 1.55
N LEU A 30 5.34 -15.53 0.50
CA LEU A 30 5.78 -14.73 -0.64
C LEU A 30 4.59 -14.05 -1.34
N ILE A 31 3.50 -14.78 -1.60
CA ILE A 31 2.30 -14.24 -2.24
C ILE A 31 1.68 -13.12 -1.40
N PHE A 32 1.52 -13.32 -0.09
CA PHE A 32 1.00 -12.29 0.81
C PHE A 32 1.90 -11.05 0.84
N ALA A 33 3.21 -11.22 0.87
CA ALA A 33 4.16 -10.11 0.82
C ALA A 33 4.03 -9.32 -0.49
N CYS A 34 4.00 -10.01 -1.64
CA CYS A 34 3.82 -9.38 -2.95
C CYS A 34 2.48 -8.62 -3.04
N ALA A 35 1.39 -9.22 -2.55
CA ALA A 35 0.09 -8.58 -2.51
C ALA A 35 0.09 -7.32 -1.62
N GLY A 36 0.68 -7.40 -0.42
CA GLY A 36 0.80 -6.26 0.49
C GLY A 36 1.64 -5.11 -0.07
N ILE A 37 2.74 -5.43 -0.77
CA ILE A 37 3.56 -4.46 -1.48
C ILE A 37 2.74 -3.79 -2.60
N ALA A 38 2.01 -4.56 -3.41
CA ALA A 38 1.19 -4.02 -4.49
C ALA A 38 0.12 -3.04 -3.97
N VAL A 39 -0.57 -3.41 -2.87
CA VAL A 39 -1.56 -2.54 -2.21
C VAL A 39 -0.91 -1.27 -1.67
N SER A 40 0.27 -1.38 -1.07
CA SER A 40 1.02 -0.22 -0.55
C SER A 40 1.44 0.73 -1.66
N ILE A 41 1.98 0.19 -2.76
CA ILE A 41 2.38 0.97 -3.93
C ILE A 41 1.17 1.70 -4.54
N PHE A 42 0.02 1.05 -4.63
CA PHE A 42 -1.21 1.69 -5.10
C PHE A 42 -1.62 2.86 -4.19
N GLY A 43 -1.52 2.70 -2.87
CA GLY A 43 -1.76 3.77 -1.91
C GLY A 43 -0.83 4.98 -2.10
N ILE A 44 0.47 4.74 -2.30
CA ILE A 44 1.48 5.79 -2.48
C ILE A 44 1.34 6.47 -3.84
N LEU A 45 1.45 5.71 -4.93
CA LEU A 45 1.54 6.26 -6.29
C LEU A 45 0.17 6.64 -6.85
N GLY A 46 -0.85 5.82 -6.62
CA GLY A 46 -2.19 6.03 -7.18
C GLY A 46 -2.98 7.11 -6.45
N ILE A 47 -2.94 7.09 -5.11
CA ILE A 47 -3.78 7.96 -4.29
C ILE A 47 -2.98 9.15 -3.73
N LEU A 48 -1.90 8.88 -2.99
CA LEU A 48 -1.19 9.91 -2.25
C LEU A 48 -0.49 10.91 -3.19
N ASN A 49 0.26 10.40 -4.15
CA ASN A 49 0.99 11.22 -5.12
C ASN A 49 0.03 12.08 -5.96
N ARG A 50 -1.07 11.48 -6.44
CA ARG A 50 -2.10 12.20 -7.21
C ARG A 50 -2.73 13.35 -6.41
N TYR A 51 -2.97 13.15 -5.12
CA TYR A 51 -3.47 14.21 -4.24
C TYR A 51 -2.49 15.38 -4.09
N TYR A 52 -1.21 15.11 -3.90
CA TYR A 52 -0.20 16.16 -3.79
C TYR A 52 0.06 16.88 -5.12
N LEU A 53 0.08 16.15 -6.24
CA LEU A 53 0.20 16.73 -7.58
C LEU A 53 -0.98 17.64 -7.94
N ALA A 54 -2.18 17.36 -7.41
CA ALA A 54 -3.34 18.23 -7.59
C ALA A 54 -3.22 19.55 -6.80
N ARG A 55 -2.41 19.58 -5.74
CA ARG A 55 -2.18 20.75 -4.87
C ARG A 55 -0.77 21.30 -4.96
N ALA A 56 -0.04 20.98 -6.03
CA ALA A 56 1.33 21.39 -6.20
C ALA A 56 1.46 22.93 -6.27
N ILE A 57 2.51 23.47 -5.66
CA ILE A 57 2.73 24.92 -5.54
C ILE A 57 2.84 25.60 -6.91
N TRP A 58 3.38 24.89 -7.91
CA TRP A 58 3.53 25.38 -9.28
C TRP A 58 2.23 25.41 -10.11
N LYS A 59 1.10 24.92 -9.57
CA LYS A 59 -0.22 25.01 -10.22
C LYS A 59 -1.04 26.23 -9.76
N LYS A 60 -0.46 27.09 -8.91
CA LYS A 60 -1.04 28.37 -8.52
C LYS A 60 -0.63 29.47 -9.49
#